data_AF-A0A250B7R3-F1
#
_entry.id   AF-A0A250B7R3-F1
#
_cell.length_a   1.000
_cell.length_b   1.000
_cell.length_c   1.000
_cell.angle_alpha   90.00
_cell.angle_beta   90.00
_cell.angle_gamma   90.00
#
_symmetry.space_group_name_H-M   'P 1'
#
loop_
_entity.id
_entity.type
_entity.pdbx_description
1 polymer ?
#
loop_
_entity_poly.entity_id
_entity_poly.type
_entity_poly.pdbx_seq_one_letter_code
_entity_poly.pdbx_strand_id
1 'polypeptide(L)'
;MRSGDIWVKGSRRYKNFDDYLIPEKDFDKLTSALPLPVSADFHEYITSRMTLLQSRLEEVNAMAALGELPDVEISDRGVKVSPLDNSVPAQVSPLAELVYSMLPRPKITEILDEVNSWTTFTRHFSHIKNDITRPDTRLLLTTILADGINIQTDPLQIDHQPRAAAA
;
A
#
# COMPACT_ATOMS: atom_id res chain seq x y z
N MET A 1 -12.91 23.22 -23.60
CA MET A 1 -12.83 23.64 -22.19
C MET A 1 -12.23 22.48 -21.41
N ARG A 2 -11.00 22.62 -20.89
CA ARG A 2 -10.35 21.55 -20.12
C ARG A 2 -10.76 21.68 -18.66
N SER A 3 -11.14 20.55 -18.05
CA SER A 3 -11.46 20.47 -16.63
C SER A 3 -10.17 20.69 -15.83
N GLY A 4 -9.87 21.95 -15.51
CA GLY A 4 -8.64 22.38 -14.83
C GLY A 4 -8.67 23.82 -14.29
N ASP A 5 -9.58 24.67 -14.78
CA ASP A 5 -9.63 26.09 -14.41
C ASP A 5 -10.63 26.44 -13.28
N ILE A 6 -11.09 25.46 -12.51
CA ILE A 6 -11.99 25.71 -11.38
C ILE A 6 -11.31 25.24 -10.09
N TRP A 7 -10.85 26.20 -9.27
CA TRP A 7 -10.47 25.94 -7.89
C TRP A 7 -11.64 26.27 -6.96
N VAL A 8 -11.93 25.36 -6.04
CA VAL A 8 -12.91 25.59 -4.97
C VAL A 8 -12.15 25.91 -3.69
N LYS A 9 -12.56 26.97 -3.00
CA LYS A 9 -12.03 27.34 -1.68
C LYS A 9 -12.27 26.15 -0.73
N GLY A 10 -11.19 25.44 -0.37
CA GLY A 10 -11.26 24.18 0.42
C GLY A 10 -10.70 22.94 -0.27
N SER A 11 -10.22 23.02 -1.52
CA SER A 11 -9.56 21.90 -2.20
C SER A 11 -8.34 21.40 -1.40
N ARG A 12 -8.40 20.14 -0.95
CA ARG A 12 -7.29 19.44 -0.28
C ARG A 12 -6.14 19.08 -1.23
N ARG A 13 -6.28 19.32 -2.56
CA ARG A 13 -5.28 18.87 -3.54
C ARG A 13 -4.11 19.85 -3.73
N TYR A 14 -4.25 21.10 -3.28
CA TYR A 14 -3.25 22.17 -3.49
C TYR A 14 -3.06 23.08 -2.27
N LYS A 15 -3.37 22.61 -1.06
CA LYS A 15 -3.09 23.36 0.16
C LYS A 15 -1.60 23.32 0.46
N ASN A 16 -1.05 24.44 0.94
CA ASN A 16 0.32 24.46 1.45
C ASN A 16 0.40 23.52 2.65
N PHE A 17 1.55 22.88 2.89
CA PHE A 17 1.73 21.96 4.01
C PHE A 17 1.35 22.62 5.35
N ASP A 18 1.69 23.89 5.51
CA ASP A 18 1.37 24.69 6.71
C ASP A 18 -0.14 24.81 6.95
N ASP A 19 -0.99 24.73 5.92
CA ASP A 19 -2.45 24.78 6.05
C ASP A 19 -3.05 23.47 6.62
N TYR A 20 -2.23 22.42 6.77
CA TYR A 20 -2.60 21.17 7.46
C TYR A 20 -2.14 21.13 8.90
N LEU A 21 -1.21 22.01 9.27
CA LEU A 21 -0.72 22.10 10.64
C LEU A 21 -1.67 22.94 11.48
N ILE A 22 -1.66 22.68 12.78
CA ILE A 22 -2.28 23.58 13.75
C ILE A 22 -1.47 24.90 13.69
N PRO A 23 -2.11 26.06 13.45
CA PRO A 23 -1.40 27.34 13.45
C PRO A 23 -0.67 27.54 14.77
N GLU A 24 0.57 28.05 14.73
CA GLU A 24 1.43 28.23 15.91
C GLU A 24 0.71 28.97 17.06
N LYS A 25 -0.03 30.03 16.73
CA LYS A 25 -0.84 30.81 17.68
C LYS A 25 -1.96 30.01 18.37
N ASP A 26 -2.46 28.97 17.71
CA ASP A 26 -3.48 28.07 18.26
C ASP A 26 -2.84 26.87 18.97
N PHE A 27 -1.65 26.47 18.54
CA PHE A 27 -0.84 25.47 19.23
C PHE A 27 -0.37 25.96 20.61
N ASP A 28 0.07 27.21 20.73
CA ASP A 28 0.49 27.81 22.01
C ASP A 28 -0.63 27.84 23.07
N LYS A 29 -1.90 27.85 22.62
CA LYS A 29 -3.08 27.79 23.50
C LYS A 29 -3.35 26.38 24.04
N LEU A 30 -2.75 25.33 23.47
CA LEU A 30 -2.88 23.92 23.90
C LEU A 30 -1.95 23.57 25.08
N THR A 31 -1.69 24.53 25.98
CA THR A 31 -0.58 24.52 26.93
C THR A 31 -0.39 23.19 27.69
N SER A 32 0.88 22.74 27.75
CA SER A 32 1.53 21.63 28.49
C SER A 32 1.01 20.19 28.40
N ALA A 33 -0.20 19.91 27.90
CA ALA A 33 -0.62 18.53 27.70
C ALA A 33 -1.45 18.42 26.42
N LEU A 34 -0.77 18.09 25.32
CA LEU A 34 -1.46 17.56 24.14
C LEU A 34 -2.28 16.35 24.61
N PRO A 35 -3.56 16.21 24.20
CA PRO A 35 -4.41 15.08 24.55
C PRO A 35 -3.98 13.82 23.77
N LEU A 36 -2.70 13.48 23.86
CA LEU A 36 -2.12 12.30 23.27
C LEU A 36 -2.30 11.14 24.25
N PRO A 37 -2.72 9.96 23.77
CA PRO A 37 -2.79 8.76 24.60
C PRO A 37 -1.40 8.19 24.97
N VAL A 38 -0.34 8.93 24.66
CA VAL A 38 1.07 8.53 24.82
C VAL A 38 1.87 9.71 25.35
N SER A 39 3.02 9.44 25.97
CA SER A 39 3.91 10.52 26.44
C SER A 39 4.32 11.42 25.28
N ALA A 40 4.26 12.73 25.54
CA ALA A 40 4.78 13.76 24.63
C ALA A 40 6.31 13.90 24.72
N ASP A 41 6.94 13.30 25.75
CA ASP A 41 8.39 13.20 25.85
C ASP A 41 8.90 12.05 24.95
N PHE A 42 9.78 12.40 24.00
CA PHE A 42 10.33 11.43 23.05
C PHE A 42 11.09 10.28 23.74
N HIS A 43 11.90 10.58 24.74
CA HIS A 43 12.74 9.59 25.42
C HIS A 43 11.88 8.64 26.27
N GLU A 44 10.89 9.18 26.98
CA GLU A 44 9.93 8.35 27.71
C GLU A 44 9.11 7.48 26.76
N TYR A 45 8.60 8.07 25.66
CA TYR A 45 7.85 7.34 24.64
C TYR A 45 8.67 6.20 24.05
N ILE A 46 9.86 6.47 23.49
CA ILE A 46 10.64 5.45 22.81
C ILE A 46 11.09 4.34 23.77
N THR A 47 11.44 4.70 25.01
CA THR A 47 11.81 3.72 26.04
C THR A 47 10.61 2.82 26.36
N SER A 48 9.43 3.39 26.58
CA SER A 48 8.21 2.61 26.85
C SER A 48 7.86 1.65 25.70
N ARG A 49 8.02 2.09 24.45
CA ARG A 49 7.75 1.27 23.26
C ARG A 49 8.77 0.13 23.12
N MET A 50 10.04 0.39 23.40
CA MET A 50 11.09 -0.64 23.36
C MET A 50 10.88 -1.69 24.45
N THR A 51 10.57 -1.28 25.68
CA THR A 51 10.27 -2.20 26.79
C THR A 51 9.02 -3.05 26.49
N LEU A 52 7.96 -2.44 25.97
CA LEU A 52 6.75 -3.17 25.58
C LEU A 52 7.05 -4.19 24.47
N LEU A 53 7.81 -3.78 23.45
CA LEU A 53 8.20 -4.67 22.34
C LEU A 53 8.99 -5.87 22.86
N GLN A 54 9.99 -5.63 23.72
CA GLN A 54 10.79 -6.70 24.31
C GLN A 54 9.91 -7.67 25.09
N SER A 55 9.05 -7.17 25.98
CA SER A 55 8.14 -8.01 26.76
C SER A 55 7.22 -8.86 25.89
N ARG A 56 6.67 -8.30 24.80
CA ARG A 56 5.83 -9.05 23.87
C ARG A 56 6.59 -10.10 23.07
N LEU A 57 7.84 -9.81 22.68
CA LEU A 57 8.69 -10.79 22.00
C LEU A 57 9.04 -11.95 22.93
N GLU A 58 9.33 -11.68 24.21
CA GLU A 58 9.59 -12.72 25.21
C GLU A 58 8.36 -13.61 25.42
N GLU A 59 7.17 -13.01 25.55
CA GLU A 59 5.88 -13.72 25.66
C GLU A 59 5.61 -14.60 24.43
N VAL A 60 5.71 -14.04 23.22
CA VAL A 60 5.51 -14.77 21.97
C VAL A 60 6.52 -15.89 21.82
N ASN A 61 7.80 -15.67 22.16
CA ASN A 61 8.83 -16.69 22.06
C ASN A 61 8.58 -17.85 23.03
N ALA A 62 8.10 -17.56 24.25
CA ALA A 62 7.71 -18.60 25.20
C ALA A 62 6.52 -19.43 24.68
N MET A 63 5.47 -18.78 24.16
CA MET A 63 4.32 -19.47 23.56
C MET A 63 4.73 -20.27 22.31
N ALA A 64 5.63 -19.73 21.48
CA ALA A 64 6.15 -20.41 20.30
C ALA A 64 6.89 -21.70 20.68
N ALA A 65 7.72 -21.65 21.71
CA ALA A 65 8.47 -22.81 22.21
C ALA A 65 7.55 -23.91 22.79
N LEU A 66 6.39 -23.53 23.34
CA LEU A 66 5.38 -24.44 23.86
C LEU A 66 4.36 -24.91 22.80
N GLY A 67 4.38 -24.31 21.60
CA GLY A 67 3.38 -24.58 20.57
C GLY A 67 1.99 -24.02 20.89
N GLU A 68 1.91 -22.99 21.73
CA GLU A 68 0.67 -22.39 22.26
C GLU A 68 0.26 -21.10 21.53
N LEU A 69 0.98 -20.74 20.45
CA LEU A 69 0.60 -19.56 19.67
C LEU A 69 -0.78 -19.75 19.04
N PRO A 70 -1.72 -18.82 19.28
CA PRO A 70 -3.04 -18.90 18.66
C PRO A 70 -2.89 -18.75 17.15
N ASP A 71 -3.61 -19.60 16.41
CA ASP A 71 -3.67 -19.56 14.95
C ASP A 71 -2.32 -19.73 14.22
N VAL A 72 -1.24 -20.08 14.91
CA VAL A 72 0.10 -20.24 14.33
C VAL A 72 0.64 -21.64 14.59
N GLU A 73 1.07 -22.31 13.52
CA GLU A 73 1.77 -23.59 13.56
C GLU A 73 3.22 -23.38 13.10
N ILE A 74 4.18 -23.71 13.97
CA ILE A 74 5.62 -23.66 13.67
C ILE A 74 6.12 -25.09 13.50
N SER A 75 6.69 -25.40 12.33
CA SER A 75 7.23 -26.73 12.01
C SER A 75 8.53 -26.62 11.20
N ASP A 76 9.18 -27.74 10.94
CA ASP A 76 10.37 -27.81 10.07
C ASP A 76 10.10 -27.32 8.63
N ARG A 77 8.83 -27.21 8.22
CA ARG A 77 8.41 -26.68 6.91
C ARG A 77 8.24 -25.17 6.91
N GLY A 78 8.38 -24.51 8.07
CA GLY A 78 8.21 -23.07 8.25
C GLY A 78 7.05 -22.70 9.16
N VAL A 79 6.68 -21.42 9.12
CA VAL A 79 5.59 -20.82 9.91
C VAL A 79 4.32 -20.78 9.07
N LYS A 80 3.25 -21.38 9.58
CA LYS A 80 1.91 -21.29 9.00
C LYS A 80 1.01 -20.49 9.94
N VAL A 81 0.43 -19.42 9.40
CA VAL A 81 -0.56 -18.59 10.11
C VAL A 81 -1.92 -18.89 9.50
N SER A 82 -2.90 -19.24 10.34
CA SER A 82 -4.26 -19.50 9.90
C SER A 82 -4.89 -18.19 9.41
N PRO A 83 -5.60 -18.18 8.26
CA PRO A 83 -6.30 -17.00 7.80
C PRO A 83 -7.28 -16.50 8.86
N LEU A 84 -7.39 -15.18 9.00
CA LEU A 84 -8.41 -14.59 9.86
C LEU A 84 -9.80 -14.92 9.31
N ASP A 85 -10.67 -15.40 10.19
CA ASP A 85 -12.09 -15.49 9.87
C ASP A 85 -12.65 -14.09 9.64
N ASN A 86 -13.53 -13.98 8.65
CA ASN A 86 -14.19 -12.72 8.35
C ASN A 86 -15.09 -12.32 9.54
N SER A 87 -14.62 -11.36 10.33
CA SER A 87 -15.33 -10.85 11.51
C SER A 87 -16.36 -9.79 11.17
N VAL A 88 -16.55 -9.46 9.88
CA VAL A 88 -17.56 -8.50 9.43
C VAL A 88 -18.95 -9.13 9.56
N PRO A 89 -19.85 -8.56 10.38
CA PRO A 89 -21.22 -9.06 10.49
C PRO A 89 -21.90 -9.00 9.12
N ALA A 90 -22.62 -10.06 8.75
CA ALA A 90 -23.28 -10.16 7.44
C ALA A 90 -24.22 -8.96 7.16
N GLN A 91 -24.76 -8.34 8.22
CA GLN A 91 -25.63 -7.18 8.17
C GLN A 91 -24.94 -5.90 7.65
N VAL A 92 -23.60 -5.86 7.62
CA VAL A 92 -22.79 -4.72 7.14
C VAL A 92 -22.48 -4.83 5.65
N SER A 93 -22.59 -6.03 5.06
CA SER A 93 -22.36 -6.25 3.62
C SER A 93 -23.20 -5.31 2.72
N PRO A 94 -24.51 -5.10 2.97
CA PRO A 94 -25.31 -4.19 2.15
C PRO A 94 -24.86 -2.73 2.23
N LEU A 95 -24.32 -2.30 3.39
CA LEU A 95 -23.80 -0.95 3.55
C LEU A 95 -22.50 -0.76 2.78
N ALA A 96 -21.59 -1.75 2.81
CA ALA A 96 -20.37 -1.73 2.02
C ALA A 96 -20.69 -1.66 0.52
N GLU A 97 -21.63 -2.48 0.04
CA GLU A 97 -22.09 -2.45 -1.36
C GLU A 97 -22.67 -1.09 -1.75
N LEU A 98 -23.50 -0.49 -0.89
CA LEU A 98 -24.05 0.85 -1.12
C LEU A 98 -22.93 1.89 -1.23
N VAL A 99 -21.98 1.90 -0.29
CA VAL A 99 -20.85 2.84 -0.31
C VAL A 99 -20.00 2.65 -1.57
N TYR A 100 -19.65 1.42 -1.93
CA TYR A 100 -18.91 1.13 -3.16
C TYR A 100 -19.68 1.51 -4.43
N SER A 101 -21.02 1.41 -4.42
CA SER A 101 -21.85 1.83 -5.55
C SER A 101 -21.85 3.35 -5.78
N MET A 102 -21.58 4.13 -4.73
CA MET A 102 -21.49 5.59 -4.80
C MET A 102 -20.12 6.10 -5.23
N LEU A 103 -19.09 5.26 -5.17
CA LEU A 103 -17.74 5.64 -5.59
C LEU A 103 -17.61 5.62 -7.12
N PRO A 104 -16.88 6.58 -7.72
CA PRO A 104 -16.51 6.48 -9.12
C PRO A 104 -15.71 5.18 -9.33
N ARG A 105 -15.90 4.54 -10.48
CA ARG A 105 -15.20 3.32 -10.88
C ARG A 105 -14.12 3.65 -11.92
N PRO A 106 -12.99 4.28 -11.52
CA PRO A 106 -11.92 4.55 -12.46
C PRO A 106 -11.31 3.23 -12.95
N LYS A 107 -10.78 3.23 -14.17
CA LYS A 107 -10.01 2.08 -14.65
C LYS A 107 -8.71 2.02 -13.86
N ILE A 108 -8.26 0.83 -13.47
CA ILE A 108 -7.00 0.67 -12.72
C ILE A 108 -5.80 1.27 -13.47
N THR A 109 -5.83 1.27 -14.81
CA THR A 109 -4.84 1.93 -15.67
C THR A 109 -4.83 3.45 -15.50
N GLU A 110 -5.98 4.08 -15.29
CA GLU A 110 -6.10 5.53 -15.06
C GLU A 110 -5.52 5.91 -13.69
N ILE A 111 -5.76 5.08 -12.66
CA ILE A 111 -5.14 5.26 -11.35
C ILE A 111 -3.62 5.15 -11.46
N LEU A 112 -3.11 4.15 -12.19
CA LEU A 112 -1.67 3.97 -12.38
C LEU A 112 -1.02 5.13 -13.15
N ASP A 113 -1.69 5.64 -14.19
CA ASP A 113 -1.27 6.84 -14.92
C ASP A 113 -1.23 8.06 -13.99
N GLU A 114 -2.26 8.23 -13.14
CA GLU A 114 -2.36 9.33 -12.17
C GLU A 114 -1.23 9.26 -11.11
N VAL A 115 -0.99 8.08 -10.54
CA VAL A 115 0.09 7.86 -9.56
C VAL A 115 1.46 8.11 -10.20
N ASN A 116 1.68 7.69 -11.45
CA ASN A 116 2.91 7.98 -12.17
C ASN A 116 3.04 9.49 -12.45
N SER A 117 1.94 10.22 -12.68
CA SER A 117 1.99 11.68 -12.84
C SER A 117 2.48 12.40 -11.57
N TRP A 118 2.12 11.90 -10.39
CA TRP A 118 2.52 12.49 -9.11
C TRP A 118 3.95 12.14 -8.69
N THR A 119 4.33 10.89 -8.89
CA THR A 119 5.58 10.34 -8.34
C THR A 119 6.70 10.28 -9.38
N THR A 120 6.33 10.23 -10.66
CA THR A 120 7.21 9.90 -11.79
C THR A 120 7.97 8.59 -11.55
N PHE A 121 7.37 7.63 -10.83
CA PHE A 121 8.07 6.43 -10.38
C PHE A 121 8.63 5.60 -11.55
N THR A 122 8.02 5.69 -12.73
CA THR A 122 8.48 5.00 -13.95
C THR A 122 9.88 5.41 -14.39
N ARG A 123 10.42 6.55 -13.93
CA ARG A 123 11.82 6.94 -14.18
C ARG A 123 12.84 6.00 -13.53
N HIS A 124 12.44 5.25 -12.51
CA HIS A 124 13.32 4.33 -11.79
C HIS A 124 13.40 2.94 -12.46
N PHE A 125 12.59 2.69 -13.49
CA PHE A 125 12.63 1.47 -14.30
C PHE A 125 13.59 1.66 -15.48
N SER A 126 14.88 1.45 -15.23
CA SER A 126 15.94 1.49 -16.24
C SER A 126 16.28 0.11 -16.78
N HIS A 127 16.79 0.05 -18.01
CA HIS A 127 17.23 -1.20 -18.62
C HIS A 127 18.62 -1.58 -18.09
N ILE A 128 18.75 -2.78 -17.50
CA ILE A 128 19.98 -3.27 -16.82
C ILE A 128 21.24 -3.16 -17.70
N LYS A 129 21.11 -3.30 -19.02
CA LYS A 129 22.26 -3.31 -19.95
C LYS A 129 22.51 -1.99 -20.69
N ASN A 130 21.53 -1.08 -20.76
CA ASN A 130 21.60 0.12 -21.60
C ASN A 130 20.92 1.29 -20.90
N ASP A 131 21.67 2.35 -20.61
CA ASP A 131 21.22 3.50 -19.82
C ASP A 131 20.23 4.44 -20.55
N ILE A 132 19.76 4.07 -21.76
CA ILE A 132 19.21 5.04 -22.71
C ILE A 132 17.84 4.65 -23.30
N THR A 133 17.37 3.41 -23.16
CA THR A 133 16.05 3.03 -23.70
C THR A 133 15.01 3.03 -22.59
N ARG A 134 14.33 4.17 -22.42
CA ARG A 134 13.13 4.27 -21.58
C ARG A 134 12.05 3.38 -22.19
N PRO A 135 11.50 2.39 -21.47
CA PRO A 135 10.37 1.62 -21.99
C PRO A 135 9.19 2.56 -22.25
N ASP A 136 8.36 2.22 -23.24
CA ASP A 136 7.06 2.87 -23.40
C ASP A 136 6.33 2.83 -22.05
N THR A 137 5.97 4.01 -21.55
CA THR A 137 5.33 4.15 -20.24
C THR A 137 4.05 3.30 -20.16
N ARG A 138 3.29 3.18 -21.25
CA ARG A 138 2.08 2.36 -21.27
C ARG A 138 2.41 0.87 -21.16
N LEU A 139 3.47 0.41 -21.84
CA LEU A 139 3.93 -0.97 -21.76
C LEU A 139 4.40 -1.30 -20.34
N LEU A 140 5.21 -0.44 -19.74
CA LEU A 140 5.70 -0.60 -18.36
C LEU A 140 4.55 -0.69 -17.35
N LEU A 141 3.59 0.24 -17.42
CA LEU A 141 2.43 0.23 -16.52
C LEU A 141 1.54 -1.00 -16.73
N THR A 142 1.43 -1.50 -17.96
CA THR A 142 0.70 -2.75 -18.26
C THR A 142 1.42 -3.96 -17.66
N THR A 143 2.75 -4.02 -17.73
CA THR A 143 3.55 -5.08 -17.11
C THR A 143 3.43 -5.08 -15.58
N ILE A 144 3.53 -3.90 -14.95
CA ILE A 144 3.36 -3.75 -13.50
C ILE A 144 1.96 -4.17 -13.08
N LEU A 145 0.95 -3.76 -13.86
CA LEU A 145 -0.43 -4.12 -13.59
C LEU A 145 -0.61 -5.65 -13.65
N ALA A 146 -0.11 -6.30 -14.71
CA ALA A 146 -0.19 -7.75 -14.89
C ALA A 146 0.46 -8.53 -13.73
N ASP A 147 1.66 -8.11 -13.32
CA ASP A 147 2.38 -8.69 -12.18
C ASP A 147 1.61 -8.50 -10.85
N GLY A 148 1.11 -7.28 -10.60
CA GLY A 148 0.44 -6.94 -9.34
C GLY A 148 -0.96 -7.53 -9.16
N ILE A 149 -1.66 -7.89 -10.23
CA ILE A 149 -3.02 -8.48 -10.16
C ILE A 149 -3.01 -10.02 -10.24
N ASN A 150 -1.83 -10.65 -10.26
CA ASN A 150 -1.67 -12.08 -10.43
C ASN A 150 -2.46 -12.64 -11.62
N ILE A 151 -2.61 -11.83 -12.69
CA ILE A 151 -3.08 -12.35 -13.97
C ILE A 151 -1.82 -12.95 -14.60
N GLN A 152 -1.80 -14.27 -14.73
CA GLN A 152 -0.86 -14.92 -15.65
C GLN A 152 -1.01 -14.25 -17.01
N THR A 153 -0.02 -13.47 -17.42
CA THR A 153 0.19 -13.25 -18.85
C THR A 153 0.60 -14.62 -19.37
N ASP A 154 -0.31 -15.32 -20.04
CA ASP A 154 0.09 -16.46 -20.84
C ASP A 154 1.32 -16.04 -21.65
N PRO A 155 2.44 -16.79 -21.58
CA PRO A 155 3.61 -16.45 -22.35
C PRO A 155 3.17 -16.38 -23.81
N LEU A 156 3.39 -15.22 -24.43
CA LEU A 156 3.23 -15.03 -25.87
C LEU A 156 3.76 -16.27 -26.58
N GLN A 157 2.83 -17.07 -27.10
CA GLN A 157 3.12 -18.28 -27.84
C GLN A 157 3.78 -17.80 -29.13
N ILE A 158 5.12 -17.73 -29.13
CA ILE A 158 5.88 -17.54 -30.34
C ILE A 158 5.71 -18.84 -31.11
N ASP A 159 4.82 -18.79 -32.09
CA ASP A 159 4.47 -19.88 -32.96
C ASP A 159 5.73 -20.34 -33.72
N HIS A 160 6.35 -21.42 -33.24
CA HIS A 160 7.41 -22.10 -33.97
C HIS A 160 6.76 -22.92 -35.08
N GLN A 161 6.60 -22.31 -36.25
CA GLN A 161 6.36 -23.03 -37.50
C GLN A 161 7.54 -23.99 -37.77
N PRO A 162 7.32 -25.30 -37.90
CA PRO A 162 8.37 -26.23 -38.28
C PRO A 162 8.73 -26.04 -39.77
N ARG A 163 10.00 -25.74 -40.05
CA ARG A 163 10.54 -25.78 -41.41
C ARG A 163 10.45 -27.22 -41.93
N ALA A 164 9.66 -27.40 -42.98
CA ALA A 164 9.60 -28.62 -43.76
C ALA A 164 11.00 -29.02 -44.24
N ALA A 165 11.35 -30.29 -44.04
CA ALA A 165 12.45 -30.93 -44.72
C ALA A 165 12.07 -31.06 -46.21
N ALA A 166 12.79 -30.33 -47.07
CA ALA A 166 12.85 -30.64 -48.48
C ALA A 166 13.98 -31.65 -48.70
N ALA A 167 13.68 -32.62 -49.57
CA ALA A 167 14.47 -33.76 -49.97
C ALA A 167 15.90 -33.44 -50.45
#